data_AF-A0A380EL22-F1
#
_entry.id   AF-A0A380EL22-F1
#
_cell.length_a   1.000
_cell.length_b   1.000
_cell.length_c   1.000
_cell.angle_alpha   90.00
_cell.angle_beta   90.00
_cell.angle_gamma   90.00
#
_symmetry.space_group_name_H-M   'P 1'
#
loop_
_entity.id
_entity.type
_entity.pdbx_description
1 polymer ?
#
loop_
_entity_poly.entity_id
_entity_poly.type
_entity_poly.pdbx_seq_one_letter_code
_entity_poly.pdbx_strand_id
1 'polypeptide(L)'
;MRIQAKVASLVTAFARVRQDKEPLKPNPDLSYAANFLYMLRGELPTDIEVEAFNKALILHADHELNASAFTARCAVSSLSDMYSGIVAAVGSLKGPLHGGANEQVMTMLSEIGSIENVDAYLDEKFANKDKVMGFGHRVYKDGDPRAKYLREMSRQITKDAGREELFEMSVKMGKTYGRRKRINS
;
A
#
# COMPACT_ATOMS: atom_id res chain seq x y z
N MET A 1 1.35 -13.35 -18.05
CA MET A 1 2.03 -14.25 -17.09
C MET A 1 3.51 -13.95 -16.85
N ARG A 2 4.37 -13.80 -17.88
CA ARG A 2 5.82 -13.61 -17.68
C ARG A 2 6.20 -12.41 -16.81
N ILE A 3 5.53 -11.26 -17.00
CA ILE A 3 5.80 -10.04 -16.22
C ILE A 3 5.49 -10.26 -14.74
N GLN A 4 4.27 -10.72 -14.44
CA GLN A 4 3.83 -10.99 -13.06
C GLN A 4 4.79 -11.94 -12.32
N ALA A 5 5.23 -13.03 -12.96
CA ALA A 5 6.18 -13.96 -12.35
C ALA A 5 7.54 -13.33 -12.03
N LYS A 6 8.02 -12.38 -12.86
CA LYS A 6 9.34 -11.75 -12.70
C LYS A 6 9.33 -10.50 -11.81
N VAL A 7 8.19 -9.82 -11.65
CA VAL A 7 8.08 -8.61 -10.81
C VAL A 7 8.46 -8.90 -9.37
N ALA A 8 8.05 -10.05 -8.82
CA ALA A 8 8.44 -10.45 -7.47
C ALA A 8 9.96 -10.47 -7.28
N SER A 9 10.68 -11.13 -8.20
CA SER A 9 12.14 -11.22 -8.14
C SER A 9 12.81 -9.86 -8.35
N LEU A 10 12.29 -9.02 -9.25
CA LEU A 10 12.83 -7.66 -9.47
C LEU A 10 12.71 -6.80 -8.21
N VAL A 11 11.53 -6.77 -7.59
CA VAL A 11 11.24 -5.94 -6.41
C VAL A 11 12.07 -6.40 -5.21
N THR A 12 12.11 -7.71 -4.95
CA THR A 12 12.86 -8.28 -3.82
C THR A 12 14.37 -8.16 -3.99
N ALA A 13 14.89 -8.38 -5.20
CA ALA A 13 16.31 -8.15 -5.51
C ALA A 13 16.69 -6.69 -5.28
N PHE A 14 15.90 -5.74 -5.81
CA PHE A 14 16.15 -4.32 -5.61
C PHE A 14 16.13 -3.92 -4.12
N ALA A 15 15.15 -4.40 -3.36
CA ALA A 15 15.06 -4.14 -1.93
C ALA A 15 16.28 -4.66 -1.14
N ARG A 16 16.80 -5.84 -1.51
CA ARG A 16 17.98 -6.43 -0.87
C ARG A 16 19.27 -5.71 -1.22
N VAL A 17 19.48 -5.38 -2.49
CA VAL A 17 20.65 -4.61 -2.93
C VAL A 17 20.72 -3.26 -2.22
N ARG A 18 19.59 -2.61 -1.97
CA ARG A 18 19.54 -1.36 -1.18
C ARG A 18 19.88 -1.52 0.31
N GLN A 19 19.98 -2.74 0.80
CA GLN A 19 20.40 -3.10 2.16
C GLN A 19 21.75 -3.82 2.16
N ASP A 20 22.53 -3.70 1.08
CA ASP A 20 23.82 -4.38 0.90
C ASP A 20 23.73 -5.91 1.03
N LYS A 21 22.57 -6.48 0.66
CA LYS A 21 22.32 -7.93 0.66
C LYS A 21 22.25 -8.46 -0.77
N GLU A 22 22.79 -9.66 -0.96
CA GLU A 22 22.68 -10.37 -2.25
C GLU A 22 21.22 -10.77 -2.55
N PRO A 23 20.76 -10.63 -3.81
CA PRO A 23 19.48 -11.15 -4.25
C PRO A 23 19.34 -12.66 -4.05
N LEU A 24 18.15 -13.10 -3.68
CA LEU A 24 17.85 -14.53 -3.53
C LEU A 24 17.18 -15.08 -4.79
N LYS A 25 17.49 -16.34 -5.12
CA LYS A 25 16.82 -17.04 -6.21
C LYS A 25 15.40 -17.43 -5.81
N PRO A 26 14.44 -17.42 -6.74
CA PRO A 26 13.10 -17.94 -6.50
C PRO A 26 13.15 -19.41 -6.06
N ASN A 27 12.29 -19.78 -5.12
CA ASN A 27 12.05 -21.16 -4.74
C ASN A 27 10.77 -21.66 -5.43
N PRO A 28 10.86 -22.66 -6.33
CA PRO A 28 9.70 -23.17 -7.09
C PRO A 28 8.69 -23.94 -6.23
N ASP A 29 9.07 -24.39 -5.04
CA ASP A 29 8.20 -25.15 -4.13
C ASP A 29 7.31 -24.24 -3.26
N LEU A 30 7.55 -22.92 -3.29
CA LEU A 30 6.77 -21.94 -2.53
C LEU A 30 5.65 -21.32 -3.38
N SER A 31 4.53 -21.00 -2.73
CA SER A 31 3.48 -20.18 -3.35
C SER A 31 4.00 -18.79 -3.74
N TYR A 32 3.30 -18.06 -4.62
CA TYR A 32 3.74 -16.73 -5.05
C TYR A 32 3.98 -15.76 -3.88
N ALA A 33 3.05 -15.74 -2.91
CA ALA A 33 3.16 -14.92 -1.71
C ALA A 33 4.32 -15.37 -0.81
N ALA A 34 4.45 -16.68 -0.57
CA ALA A 34 5.52 -17.21 0.26
C ALA A 34 6.90 -16.98 -0.35
N ASN A 35 7.04 -17.21 -1.66
CA ASN A 35 8.27 -16.98 -2.40
C ASN A 35 8.68 -15.49 -2.39
N PHE A 36 7.72 -14.56 -2.51
CA PHE A 36 8.01 -13.12 -2.41
C PHE A 36 8.60 -12.77 -1.04
N LEU A 37 7.96 -13.20 0.05
CA LEU A 37 8.41 -12.92 1.42
C LEU A 37 9.77 -13.57 1.71
N TYR A 38 9.95 -14.82 1.27
CA TYR A 38 11.23 -15.52 1.34
C TYR A 38 12.33 -14.76 0.60
N MET A 39 12.12 -14.41 -0.67
CA MET A 39 13.12 -13.67 -1.46
C MET A 39 13.41 -12.29 -0.89
N LEU A 40 12.46 -11.65 -0.21
CA LEU A 40 12.65 -10.34 0.42
C LEU A 40 13.56 -10.46 1.66
N ARG A 41 13.22 -11.36 2.59
CA ARG A 41 13.86 -11.42 3.91
C ARG A 41 15.01 -12.41 3.99
N GLY A 42 14.94 -13.51 3.25
CA GLY A 42 15.87 -14.65 3.35
C GLY A 42 15.48 -15.70 4.37
N GLU A 43 14.28 -15.59 4.92
CA GLU A 43 13.70 -16.52 5.90
C GLU A 43 12.32 -16.97 5.40
N LEU A 44 11.93 -18.20 5.73
CA LEU A 44 10.60 -18.70 5.38
C LEU A 44 9.54 -17.91 6.16
N PRO A 45 8.49 -17.42 5.48
CA PRO A 45 7.39 -16.75 6.15
C PRO A 45 6.54 -17.73 6.96
N THR A 46 5.87 -17.22 7.98
CA THR A 46 4.82 -17.98 8.68
C THR A 46 3.56 -18.05 7.85
N ASP A 47 2.67 -19.01 8.13
CA ASP A 47 1.40 -19.15 7.41
C ASP A 47 0.53 -17.89 7.48
N ILE A 48 0.54 -17.19 8.63
CA ILE A 48 -0.21 -15.94 8.84
C ILE A 48 0.33 -14.83 7.90
N GLU A 49 1.65 -14.71 7.76
CA GLU A 49 2.25 -13.72 6.86
C GLU A 49 1.94 -14.04 5.40
N VAL A 50 1.98 -15.31 5.01
CA VAL A 50 1.61 -15.76 3.67
C VAL A 50 0.16 -15.43 3.37
N GLU A 51 -0.75 -15.74 4.28
CA GLU A 51 -2.18 -15.46 4.13
C GLU A 51 -2.45 -13.94 4.02
N ALA A 52 -1.86 -13.15 4.91
CA ALA A 52 -2.05 -11.71 4.93
C ALA A 52 -1.49 -11.04 3.66
N PHE A 53 -0.30 -11.44 3.22
CA PHE A 53 0.29 -10.91 1.99
C PHE A 53 -0.50 -11.35 0.74
N ASN A 54 -0.98 -12.60 0.71
CA ASN A 54 -1.82 -13.07 -0.39
C ASN A 54 -3.15 -12.31 -0.47
N LYS A 55 -3.82 -12.06 0.66
CA LYS A 55 -5.00 -11.21 0.73
C LYS A 55 -4.70 -9.79 0.24
N ALA A 56 -3.57 -9.20 0.64
CA ALA A 56 -3.15 -7.89 0.17
C ALA A 56 -2.97 -7.83 -1.36
N LEU A 57 -2.32 -8.86 -1.95
CA LEU A 57 -2.18 -8.98 -3.40
C LEU A 57 -3.54 -9.06 -4.11
N ILE A 58 -4.47 -9.87 -3.59
CA ILE A 58 -5.82 -10.01 -4.17
C ILE A 58 -6.59 -8.68 -4.10
N LEU A 59 -6.56 -7.99 -2.96
CA LEU A 59 -7.27 -6.72 -2.77
C LEU A 59 -6.72 -5.57 -3.61
N HIS A 60 -5.48 -5.68 -4.10
CA HIS A 60 -4.85 -4.71 -5.00
C HIS A 60 -4.86 -5.14 -6.47
N ALA A 61 -5.35 -6.34 -6.79
CA ALA A 61 -5.22 -6.91 -8.12
C ALA A 61 -5.99 -6.13 -9.20
N ASP A 62 -7.18 -5.64 -8.87
CA ASP A 62 -7.98 -4.81 -9.77
C ASP A 62 -8.69 -3.69 -9.01
N HIS A 63 -8.84 -2.56 -9.67
CA HIS A 63 -9.58 -1.42 -9.16
C HIS A 63 -10.12 -0.58 -10.32
N GLU A 64 -10.82 -1.24 -11.25
CA GLU A 64 -11.48 -0.65 -12.43
C GLU A 64 -10.57 0.34 -13.19
N LEU A 65 -11.09 1.51 -13.57
CA LEU A 65 -10.40 2.57 -14.30
C LEU A 65 -9.70 3.57 -13.38
N ASN A 66 -8.87 3.06 -12.47
CA ASN A 66 -7.92 3.90 -11.73
C ASN A 66 -6.89 4.56 -12.67
N ALA A 67 -6.16 5.57 -12.19
CA ALA A 67 -5.28 6.39 -13.02
C ALA A 67 -4.24 5.57 -13.79
N SER A 68 -3.57 4.61 -13.15
CA SER A 68 -2.57 3.76 -13.81
C SER A 68 -3.19 2.81 -14.84
N ALA A 69 -4.36 2.24 -14.55
CA ALA A 69 -5.08 1.38 -15.50
C ALA A 69 -5.53 2.18 -16.74
N PHE A 70 -6.01 3.41 -16.55
CA PHE A 70 -6.36 4.30 -17.65
C PHE A 70 -5.13 4.70 -18.48
N THR A 71 -4.01 5.07 -17.82
CA THR A 71 -2.74 5.36 -18.51
C THR A 71 -2.27 4.19 -19.37
N ALA A 72 -2.33 2.95 -18.86
CA ALA A 72 -1.98 1.76 -19.62
C ALA A 72 -2.83 1.63 -20.90
N ARG A 73 -4.15 1.83 -20.77
CA ARG A 73 -5.09 1.76 -21.90
C ARG A 73 -4.81 2.84 -22.95
N CYS A 74 -4.53 4.07 -22.53
CA CYS A 74 -4.17 5.15 -23.45
C CYS A 74 -2.84 4.90 -24.17
N ALA A 75 -1.83 4.37 -23.48
CA ALA A 75 -0.55 4.04 -24.12
C ALA A 75 -0.75 2.97 -25.22
N VAL A 76 -1.52 1.92 -24.93
CA VAL A 76 -1.77 0.81 -25.85
C VAL A 76 -2.79 1.16 -26.95
N SER A 77 -3.65 2.17 -26.79
CA SER A 77 -4.66 2.53 -27.80
C SER A 77 -4.08 3.02 -29.13
N SER A 78 -2.79 3.35 -29.16
CA SER A 78 -2.01 3.67 -30.37
C SER A 78 -1.45 2.43 -31.08
N LEU A 79 -1.87 1.22 -30.67
CA LEU A 79 -1.29 -0.08 -31.08
C LEU A 79 0.15 -0.31 -30.59
N SER A 80 0.56 0.40 -29.53
CA SER A 80 1.81 0.10 -28.80
C SER A 80 1.75 -1.25 -28.08
N ASP A 81 2.91 -1.79 -27.72
CA ASP A 81 3.00 -3.08 -27.02
C ASP A 81 2.64 -3.00 -25.52
N MET A 82 2.39 -4.17 -24.93
CA MET A 82 1.98 -4.31 -23.53
C MET A 82 3.06 -3.86 -22.52
N TYR A 83 4.35 -3.99 -22.84
CA TYR A 83 5.42 -3.54 -21.94
C TYR A 83 5.43 -2.02 -21.85
N SER A 84 5.26 -1.32 -22.97
CA SER A 84 5.10 0.14 -22.99
C SER A 84 3.89 0.59 -22.15
N GLY A 85 2.76 -0.11 -22.26
CA GLY A 85 1.58 0.12 -21.42
C GLY A 85 1.85 -0.04 -19.92
N ILE A 86 2.58 -1.09 -19.53
CA ILE A 86 2.92 -1.37 -18.13
C ILE A 86 3.93 -0.35 -17.59
N VAL A 87 4.94 0.04 -18.36
CA VAL A 87 5.89 1.08 -17.97
C VAL A 87 5.17 2.41 -17.71
N ALA A 88 4.27 2.80 -18.61
CA ALA A 88 3.45 4.01 -18.42
C ALA A 88 2.56 3.91 -17.17
N ALA A 89 1.93 2.75 -16.95
CA ALA A 89 1.12 2.49 -15.76
C ALA A 89 1.92 2.60 -14.46
N VAL A 90 3.14 2.06 -14.41
CA VAL A 90 4.05 2.16 -13.26
C VAL A 90 4.43 3.62 -13.00
N GLY A 91 4.71 4.40 -14.04
CA GLY A 91 4.97 5.83 -13.92
C GLY A 91 3.80 6.60 -13.31
N SER A 92 2.57 6.30 -13.75
CA SER A 92 1.33 6.87 -13.19
C SER A 92 1.09 6.43 -11.74
N LEU A 93 1.34 5.16 -11.42
CA LEU A 93 1.19 4.59 -10.08
C LEU A 93 2.15 5.21 -9.05
N LYS A 94 3.36 5.59 -9.46
CA LYS A 94 4.36 6.23 -8.59
C LYS A 94 3.88 7.55 -7.96
N GLY A 95 2.89 8.23 -8.56
CA GLY A 95 2.43 9.54 -8.09
C GLY A 95 1.92 9.51 -6.64
N PRO A 96 2.13 10.58 -5.85
CA PRO A 96 1.75 10.64 -4.43
C PRO A 96 0.24 10.55 -4.20
N LEU A 97 -0.56 10.95 -5.20
CA LEU A 97 -2.02 10.89 -5.15
C LEU A 97 -2.59 9.56 -5.67
N HIS A 98 -1.71 8.58 -5.95
CA HIS A 98 -2.10 7.24 -6.40
C HIS A 98 -1.39 6.17 -5.55
N GLY A 99 -0.47 5.39 -6.11
CA GLY A 99 0.23 4.33 -5.37
C GLY A 99 1.20 4.83 -4.30
N GLY A 100 1.71 6.06 -4.44
CA GLY A 100 2.58 6.69 -3.44
C GLY A 100 1.88 7.05 -2.12
N ALA A 101 0.55 7.01 -2.07
CA ALA A 101 -0.20 7.38 -0.87
C ALA A 101 0.09 6.44 0.33
N ASN A 102 0.35 5.15 0.08
CA ASN A 102 0.63 4.18 1.15
C ASN A 102 1.93 4.49 1.89
N GLU A 103 3.00 4.85 1.16
CA GLU A 103 4.28 5.27 1.74
C GLU A 103 4.08 6.55 2.58
N GLN A 104 3.30 7.50 2.05
CA GLN A 104 3.02 8.75 2.75
C GLN A 104 2.17 8.55 4.01
N VAL A 105 1.32 7.54 4.09
CA VAL A 105 0.63 7.19 5.34
C VAL A 105 1.64 6.77 6.41
N MET A 106 2.63 5.95 6.06
CA MET A 106 3.66 5.54 7.02
C MET A 106 4.55 6.71 7.45
N THR A 107 4.91 7.60 6.53
CA THR A 107 5.62 8.84 6.85
C THR A 107 4.79 9.72 7.79
N MET A 108 3.51 9.93 7.49
CA MET A 108 2.60 10.69 8.34
C MET A 108 2.47 10.11 9.75
N LEU A 109 2.30 8.78 9.88
CA LEU A 109 2.22 8.14 11.20
C LEU A 109 3.54 8.32 11.99
N SER A 110 4.67 8.31 11.30
CA SER A 110 5.99 8.54 11.90
C SER A 110 6.16 10.01 12.33
N GLU A 111 5.69 10.97 11.53
CA GLU A 111 5.70 12.41 11.85
C GLU A 111 4.82 12.75 13.06
N ILE A 112 3.65 12.10 13.17
CA ILE A 112 2.76 12.26 14.33
C ILE A 112 3.44 11.76 15.62
N GLY A 113 4.20 10.66 15.50
CA GLY A 113 5.01 10.08 16.57
C GLY A 113 4.22 9.34 17.64
N SER A 114 3.13 9.91 18.15
CA SER A 114 2.31 9.31 19.20
C SER A 114 0.81 9.59 19.04
N ILE A 115 -0.01 8.72 19.64
CA ILE A 115 -1.48 8.79 19.51
C ILE A 115 -2.07 10.07 20.11
N GLU A 116 -1.40 10.70 21.07
CA GLU A 116 -1.79 11.97 21.70
C GLU A 116 -1.74 13.12 20.69
N ASN A 117 -0.78 13.10 19.77
CA ASN A 117 -0.53 14.19 18.81
C ASN A 117 -1.51 14.20 17.62
N VAL A 118 -2.29 13.12 17.44
CA VAL A 118 -3.25 12.95 16.32
C VAL A 118 -4.22 14.12 16.19
N ASP A 119 -4.74 14.63 17.32
CA ASP A 119 -5.72 15.69 17.28
C ASP A 119 -5.11 17.00 16.77
N ALA A 120 -3.98 17.41 17.35
CA ALA A 120 -3.25 18.63 16.96
C ALA A 120 -2.77 18.59 15.50
N TYR A 121 -2.20 17.45 15.07
CA TYR A 121 -1.73 17.27 13.70
C TYR A 121 -2.83 17.49 12.66
N LEU A 122 -4.00 16.89 12.91
CA LEU A 122 -5.15 17.04 12.01
C LEU A 122 -5.70 18.48 12.04
N ASP A 123 -5.78 19.13 13.21
CA ASP A 123 -6.24 20.52 13.29
C ASP A 123 -5.37 21.45 12.46
N GLU A 124 -4.04 21.28 12.51
CA GLU A 124 -3.09 22.01 11.67
C GLU A 124 -3.34 21.75 10.17
N LYS A 125 -3.48 20.48 9.76
CA LYS A 125 -3.74 20.13 8.36
C LYS A 125 -5.04 20.73 7.83
N PHE A 126 -6.11 20.72 8.63
CA PHE A 126 -7.38 21.34 8.25
C PHE A 126 -7.27 22.87 8.18
N ALA A 127 -6.60 23.51 9.13
CA ALA A 127 -6.39 24.96 9.14
C ALA A 127 -5.62 25.43 7.90
N ASN A 128 -4.59 24.67 7.51
CA ASN A 128 -3.77 24.97 6.33
C ASN A 128 -4.40 24.51 4.99
N LYS A 129 -5.55 23.83 5.04
CA LYS A 129 -6.20 23.18 3.88
C LYS A 129 -5.29 22.15 3.17
N ASP A 130 -4.40 21.54 3.93
CA ASP A 130 -3.53 20.47 3.47
C ASP A 130 -4.33 19.18 3.25
N LYS A 131 -3.82 18.34 2.34
CA LYS A 131 -4.34 16.97 2.19
C LYS A 131 -3.86 16.09 3.33
N VAL A 132 -4.76 15.26 3.87
CA VAL A 132 -4.43 14.21 4.83
C VAL A 132 -4.29 12.89 4.08
N MET A 133 -3.08 12.34 4.04
CA MET A 133 -2.76 11.15 3.26
C MET A 133 -3.47 9.91 3.81
N GLY A 134 -3.91 9.01 2.92
CA GLY A 134 -4.72 7.83 3.27
C GLY A 134 -6.21 8.11 3.49
N PHE A 135 -6.65 9.37 3.39
CA PHE A 135 -8.06 9.75 3.59
C PHE A 135 -8.66 10.44 2.35
N GLY A 136 -9.90 10.05 2.03
CA GLY A 136 -10.62 10.51 0.85
C GLY A 136 -10.44 9.57 -0.34
N HIS A 137 -11.55 9.24 -1.00
CA HIS A 137 -11.56 8.41 -2.20
C HIS A 137 -12.46 9.03 -3.26
N ARG A 138 -12.03 9.03 -4.52
CA ARG A 138 -12.79 9.67 -5.61
C ARG A 138 -14.13 8.99 -5.89
N VAL A 139 -14.21 7.68 -5.63
CA VAL A 139 -15.38 6.84 -5.92
C VAL A 139 -16.15 6.46 -4.65
N TYR A 140 -15.46 6.18 -3.55
CA TYR A 140 -16.08 5.62 -2.34
C TYR A 140 -16.40 6.74 -1.36
N LYS A 141 -17.67 7.13 -1.31
CA LYS A 141 -18.16 8.16 -0.38
C LYS A 141 -18.49 7.60 1.01
N ASP A 142 -18.91 6.34 1.07
CA ASP A 142 -19.36 5.66 2.30
C ASP A 142 -18.32 4.67 2.88
N GLY A 143 -17.09 4.70 2.34
CA GLY A 143 -15.98 3.85 2.78
C GLY A 143 -15.55 2.82 1.74
N ASP A 144 -14.26 2.48 1.73
CA ASP A 144 -13.70 1.47 0.84
C ASP A 144 -14.08 0.06 1.35
N PRO A 145 -14.73 -0.80 0.54
CA PRO A 145 -15.14 -2.13 0.96
C PRO A 145 -13.96 -3.03 1.36
N ARG A 146 -12.75 -2.75 0.86
CA ARG A 146 -11.51 -3.46 1.20
C ARG A 146 -11.01 -3.08 2.60
N ALA A 147 -11.36 -1.90 3.10
CA ALA A 147 -10.85 -1.37 4.36
C ALA A 147 -11.16 -2.29 5.55
N LYS A 148 -12.31 -2.98 5.55
CA LYS A 148 -12.67 -3.94 6.62
C LYS A 148 -11.64 -5.06 6.71
N TYR A 149 -11.31 -5.69 5.58
CA TYR A 149 -10.36 -6.79 5.51
C TYR A 149 -8.93 -6.33 5.81
N LEU A 150 -8.52 -5.19 5.24
CA LEU A 150 -7.20 -4.61 5.48
C LEU A 150 -7.00 -4.22 6.95
N ARG A 151 -8.05 -3.74 7.63
CA ARG A 151 -8.00 -3.35 9.05
C ARG A 151 -7.75 -4.54 9.96
N GLU A 152 -8.43 -5.66 9.74
CA GLU A 152 -8.25 -6.87 10.55
C GLU A 152 -6.82 -7.42 10.40
N MET A 153 -6.31 -7.49 9.17
CA MET A 153 -4.94 -7.89 8.90
C MET A 153 -3.92 -6.93 9.52
N SER A 154 -4.14 -5.62 9.40
CA SER A 154 -3.26 -4.60 9.99
C SER A 154 -3.17 -4.74 11.51
N ARG A 155 -4.30 -5.03 12.18
CA ARG A 155 -4.32 -5.30 13.62
C ARG A 155 -3.47 -6.51 13.99
N GLN A 156 -3.62 -7.61 13.26
CA GLN A 156 -2.88 -8.84 13.55
C GLN A 156 -1.38 -8.65 13.33
N ILE A 157 -0.98 -8.07 12.19
CA ILE A 157 0.44 -7.84 11.85
C ILE A 157 1.11 -6.91 12.85
N THR A 158 0.46 -5.81 13.23
CA THR A 158 1.03 -4.85 14.19
C THR A 158 1.18 -5.46 15.57
N LYS A 159 0.22 -6.28 16.00
CA LYS A 159 0.32 -7.05 17.24
C LYS A 159 1.50 -8.02 17.23
N ASP A 160 1.63 -8.82 16.18
CA ASP A 160 2.71 -9.82 16.07
C ASP A 160 4.09 -9.15 15.96
N ALA A 161 4.16 -7.96 15.38
CA ALA A 161 5.37 -7.15 15.30
C ALA A 161 5.68 -6.34 16.58
N GLY A 162 4.81 -6.39 17.60
CA GLY A 162 4.96 -5.58 18.81
C GLY A 162 4.83 -4.07 18.56
N ARG A 163 4.06 -3.67 17.54
CA ARG A 163 3.82 -2.28 17.11
C ARG A 163 2.33 -1.92 17.07
N GLU A 164 1.56 -2.38 18.05
CA GLU A 164 0.11 -2.13 18.15
C GLU A 164 -0.23 -0.63 18.12
N GLU A 165 0.67 0.25 18.59
CA GLU A 165 0.51 1.69 18.60
C GLU A 165 0.23 2.28 17.20
N LEU A 166 0.83 1.68 16.14
CA LEU A 166 0.61 2.12 14.76
C LEU A 166 -0.83 1.86 14.32
N PHE A 167 -1.39 0.71 14.73
CA PHE A 167 -2.78 0.38 14.44
C PHE A 167 -3.71 1.32 15.21
N GLU A 168 -3.50 1.49 16.51
CA GLU A 168 -4.35 2.35 17.35
C GLU A 168 -4.36 3.80 16.86
N MET A 169 -3.19 4.34 16.51
CA MET A 169 -3.04 5.67 15.94
C MET A 169 -3.78 5.80 14.61
N SER A 170 -3.65 4.80 13.71
CA SER A 170 -4.40 4.76 12.44
C SER A 170 -5.92 4.75 12.66
N VAL A 171 -6.39 4.02 13.68
CA VAL A 171 -7.81 3.99 14.06
C VAL A 171 -8.28 5.34 14.58
N LYS A 172 -7.51 5.98 15.46
CA LYS A 172 -7.83 7.30 16.01
C LYS A 172 -7.88 8.34 14.89
N MET A 173 -6.86 8.38 14.04
CA MET A 173 -6.80 9.24 12.85
C MET A 173 -8.07 9.16 12.01
N GLY A 174 -8.51 7.93 11.67
CA GLY A 174 -9.71 7.76 10.85
C GLY A 174 -11.00 8.22 11.51
N LYS A 175 -11.18 7.94 12.80
CA LYS A 175 -12.33 8.43 13.56
C LYS A 175 -12.35 9.96 13.62
N THR A 176 -11.22 10.56 13.95
CA THR A 176 -11.14 12.01 14.15
C THR A 176 -11.24 12.78 12.84
N TYR A 177 -10.60 12.30 11.76
CA TYR A 177 -10.74 12.86 10.42
C TYR A 177 -12.21 12.84 9.96
N GLY A 178 -12.90 11.70 10.10
CA GLY A 178 -14.31 11.58 9.73
C GLY A 178 -15.22 12.54 10.49
N ARG A 179 -14.97 12.76 11.78
CA ARG A 179 -15.69 13.75 12.60
C ARG A 179 -15.45 15.18 12.10
N ARG A 180 -14.18 15.58 11.90
CA ARG A 180 -13.82 16.94 11.45
C ARG A 180 -14.35 17.26 10.06
N LYS A 181 -14.27 16.31 9.14
CA LYS A 181 -14.76 16.51 7.77
C LYS A 181 -16.25 16.81 7.74
N ARG A 182 -17.07 16.17 8.59
CA ARG A 182 -18.51 16.44 8.70
C ARG A 182 -18.85 17.81 9.29
N ILE A 183 -17.97 18.37 10.11
CA ILE A 183 -18.16 19.70 10.73
C ILE A 183 -17.77 20.79 9.72
N ASN A 184 -16.75 20.54 8.89
CA ASN A 184 -16.19 21.52 7.95
C ASN A 184 -16.76 21.42 6.52
N SER A 185 -17.73 20.53 6.29
CA SER A 185 -18.43 20.34 5.00
C SER A 185 -19.83 20.93 5.04
#